data_AF-A0A915V1F7-F1
#
_entry.id   AF-A0A915V1F7-F1
#
_cell.length_a   1.000
_cell.length_b   1.000
_cell.length_c   1.000
_cell.angle_alpha   90.00
_cell.angle_beta   90.00
_cell.angle_gamma   90.00
#
_symmetry.space_group_name_H-M   'P 1'
#
loop_
_entity.id
_entity.type
_entity.pdbx_description
1 polymer ?
#
loop_
_entity_poly.entity_id
_entity_poly.type
_entity_poly.pdbx_seq_one_letter_code
_entity_poly.pdbx_strand_id
1 'polypeptide(L)'
;MILHLTPRAEWEAAPANQPYRAASLANEGFIHATQGDELLLRVANAFYKDQPGEFVVLEIDESRLTSEVRWEAPAPAPTDLIPPEAAVSDVAPAAAAPRFPHIYGPINREAIVGVRLATRDASGAFTGFAPLPDPANPLNLKSPSQMANELLEATDAFSEALDRFKDSLEGRMAQLDEKIKKL
;
A
#
# COMPACT_ATOMS: atom_id res chain seq x y z
N MET A 1 -5.12 2.81 -2.81
CA MET A 1 -3.70 2.40 -2.77
C MET A 1 -3.64 0.94 -3.14
N ILE A 2 -2.93 0.61 -4.21
CA ILE A 2 -2.70 -0.76 -4.67
C ILE A 2 -1.20 -1.04 -4.74
N LEU A 3 -0.84 -2.32 -4.67
CA LEU A 3 0.54 -2.76 -4.55
C LEU A 3 0.90 -3.65 -5.72
N HIS A 4 2.02 -3.36 -6.39
CA HIS A 4 2.56 -4.24 -7.44
C HIS A 4 3.90 -4.80 -6.99
N LEU A 5 4.01 -6.13 -6.88
CA LEU A 5 5.25 -6.83 -6.58
C LEU A 5 5.98 -7.18 -7.88
N THR A 6 7.27 -6.88 -7.94
CA THR A 6 8.11 -7.12 -9.12
C THR A 6 9.54 -7.44 -8.71
N PRO A 7 10.30 -8.24 -9.49
CA PRO A 7 11.73 -8.38 -9.28
C PRO A 7 12.42 -7.01 -9.26
N ARG A 8 13.29 -6.79 -8.26
CA ARG A 8 14.01 -5.53 -8.09
C ARG A 8 14.80 -5.15 -9.34
N ALA A 9 15.43 -6.13 -9.98
CA ALA A 9 16.19 -5.93 -11.20
C ALA A 9 15.32 -5.41 -12.36
N GLU A 10 14.06 -5.84 -12.47
CA GLU A 10 13.14 -5.34 -13.50
C GLU A 10 12.74 -3.89 -13.22
N TRP A 11 12.47 -3.55 -11.96
CA TRP A 11 12.23 -2.18 -11.55
C TRP A 11 13.42 -1.25 -11.84
N GLU A 12 14.63 -1.66 -11.48
CA GLU A 12 15.85 -0.86 -11.65
C GLU A 12 16.26 -0.72 -13.12
N ALA A 13 15.98 -1.73 -13.95
CA ALA A 13 16.22 -1.66 -15.40
C ALA A 13 15.21 -0.74 -16.13
N ALA A 14 14.05 -0.46 -15.53
CA ALA A 14 13.02 0.38 -16.15
C ALA A 14 13.45 1.86 -16.17
N PRO A 15 13.48 2.53 -17.35
CA PRO A 15 13.92 3.92 -17.46
C PRO A 15 13.13 4.87 -16.56
N ALA A 16 13.81 5.60 -15.68
CA ALA A 16 13.18 6.49 -14.68
C ALA A 16 12.29 7.58 -15.30
N ASN A 17 12.56 7.97 -16.54
CA ASN A 17 11.83 9.00 -17.30
C ASN A 17 10.69 8.44 -18.17
N GLN A 18 10.31 7.17 -18.00
CA GLN A 18 9.21 6.53 -18.73
C GLN A 18 8.23 5.86 -17.75
N PRO A 19 6.95 5.73 -18.14
CA PRO A 19 5.99 4.90 -17.41
C PRO A 19 6.53 3.48 -17.23
N TYR A 20 6.38 2.94 -16.02
CA TYR A 20 6.79 1.58 -15.71
C TYR A 20 5.91 0.56 -16.43
N ARG A 21 6.52 -0.50 -16.93
CA ARG A 21 5.86 -1.62 -17.63
C ARG A 21 6.36 -2.92 -17.04
N ALA A 22 5.43 -3.76 -16.57
CA ALA A 22 5.73 -5.13 -16.15
C ALA A 22 5.60 -6.09 -17.33
N ALA A 23 6.24 -7.26 -17.25
CA ALA A 23 6.14 -8.30 -18.28
C ALA A 23 4.70 -8.79 -18.50
N SER A 24 3.88 -8.89 -17.44
CA SER A 24 2.47 -9.29 -17.52
C SER A 24 1.63 -8.36 -18.39
N LEU A 25 1.97 -7.07 -18.50
CA LEU A 25 1.27 -6.17 -19.41
C LEU A 25 1.43 -6.61 -20.88
N ALA A 26 2.60 -7.12 -21.25
CA ALA A 26 2.87 -7.61 -22.60
C ALA A 26 2.32 -9.03 -22.83
N ASN A 27 2.39 -9.88 -21.81
CA ASN A 27 2.07 -11.31 -21.92
C ASN A 27 0.59 -11.62 -21.67
N GLU A 28 -0.08 -10.83 -20.83
CA GLU A 28 -1.43 -11.09 -20.31
C GLU A 28 -2.39 -9.92 -20.57
N GLY A 29 -1.85 -8.74 -20.88
CA GLY A 29 -2.63 -7.54 -21.22
C GLY A 29 -2.92 -6.61 -20.04
N PHE A 30 -2.48 -6.95 -18.83
CA PHE A 30 -2.63 -6.13 -17.63
C PHE A 30 -1.51 -6.41 -16.61
N ILE A 31 -1.33 -5.49 -15.67
CA ILE A 31 -0.40 -5.64 -14.54
C ILE A 31 -1.18 -6.08 -13.31
N HIS A 32 -0.77 -7.17 -12.67
CA HIS A 32 -1.35 -7.59 -11.40
C HIS A 32 -0.93 -6.66 -10.27
N ALA A 33 -1.92 -6.26 -9.48
CA ALA A 33 -1.70 -5.62 -8.20
C ALA A 33 -2.54 -6.32 -7.12
N THR A 34 -2.24 -5.99 -5.87
CA THR A 34 -2.98 -6.45 -4.70
C THR A 34 -3.40 -5.26 -3.84
N GLN A 35 -4.28 -5.51 -2.87
CA GLN A 35 -4.63 -4.54 -1.84
C GLN A 35 -4.07 -4.98 -0.50
N GLY A 36 -3.24 -4.14 0.11
CA GLY A 36 -2.71 -4.37 1.46
C GLY A 36 -1.60 -5.42 1.54
N ASP A 37 -0.78 -5.28 2.58
CA ASP A 37 0.42 -6.08 2.77
C ASP A 37 0.13 -7.54 3.11
N GLU A 38 -0.89 -7.81 3.93
CA GLU A 38 -1.23 -9.17 4.35
C GLU A 38 -1.62 -10.06 3.16
N LEU A 39 -2.48 -9.54 2.28
CA LEU A 39 -2.87 -10.23 1.06
C LEU A 39 -1.67 -10.39 0.13
N LEU A 40 -0.84 -9.33 0.01
CA LEU A 40 0.35 -9.40 -0.82
C LEU A 40 1.34 -10.46 -0.33
N LEU A 41 1.55 -10.61 0.98
CA LEU A 41 2.42 -11.65 1.53
C LEU A 41 1.94 -13.06 1.18
N ARG A 42 0.63 -13.30 1.18
CA ARG A 42 0.05 -14.58 0.79
C ARG A 42 0.27 -14.86 -0.69
N VAL A 43 0.00 -13.88 -1.55
CA VAL A 43 0.25 -13.96 -3.00
C VAL A 43 1.74 -14.17 -3.29
N ALA A 44 2.61 -13.39 -2.64
CA ALA A 44 4.05 -13.48 -2.79
C ALA A 44 4.57 -14.89 -2.49
N ASN A 45 4.12 -15.47 -1.38
CA ASN A 45 4.51 -16.82 -0.98
C ASN A 45 3.90 -17.94 -1.84
N ALA A 46 2.73 -17.72 -2.45
CA ALA A 46 2.09 -18.70 -3.33
C ALA A 46 2.76 -18.78 -4.72
N PHE A 47 3.14 -17.63 -5.29
CA PHE A 47 3.57 -17.55 -6.70
C PHE A 47 5.06 -17.25 -6.90
N TYR A 48 5.70 -16.59 -5.95
CA TYR A 48 7.05 -16.03 -6.14
C TYR A 48 8.09 -16.58 -5.15
N LYS A 49 7.70 -17.47 -4.23
CA LYS A 49 8.58 -18.00 -3.18
C LYS A 49 9.87 -18.59 -3.74
N ASP A 50 9.76 -19.43 -4.76
CA ASP A 50 10.91 -20.13 -5.34
C ASP A 50 11.64 -19.32 -6.43
N GLN A 51 11.14 -18.12 -6.76
CA GLN A 51 11.82 -17.25 -7.72
C GLN A 51 13.02 -16.56 -7.03
N PRO A 52 14.23 -16.67 -7.58
CA PRO A 52 15.43 -16.10 -6.99
C PRO A 52 15.48 -14.57 -7.14
N GLY A 53 16.33 -13.94 -6.33
CA GLY A 53 16.59 -12.51 -6.38
C GLY A 53 15.73 -11.69 -5.43
N GLU A 54 16.03 -10.39 -5.39
CA GLU A 54 15.28 -9.44 -4.57
C GLU A 54 14.00 -8.99 -5.29
N PHE A 55 13.00 -8.66 -4.50
CA PHE A 55 11.72 -8.15 -4.97
C PHE A 55 11.44 -6.81 -4.33
N VAL A 56 10.74 -5.94 -5.07
CA VAL A 56 10.23 -4.68 -4.56
C VAL A 56 8.72 -4.61 -4.74
N VAL A 57 8.09 -3.84 -3.86
CA VAL A 57 6.69 -3.48 -3.92
C VAL A 57 6.58 -2.03 -4.34
N LEU A 58 5.92 -1.78 -5.46
CA LEU A 58 5.54 -0.44 -5.89
C LEU A 58 4.21 -0.09 -5.22
N GLU A 59 4.20 0.99 -4.45
CA GLU A 59 2.99 1.55 -3.85
C GLU A 59 2.36 2.53 -4.82
N ILE A 60 1.15 2.23 -5.26
CA ILE A 60 0.48 2.94 -6.34
C ILE A 60 -0.75 3.67 -5.80
N ASP A 61 -0.77 4.98 -5.96
CA ASP A 61 -1.94 5.83 -5.74
C ASP A 61 -2.84 5.77 -6.99
N GLU A 62 -3.93 5.00 -6.86
CA GLU A 62 -4.93 4.82 -7.91
C GLU A 62 -5.52 6.14 -8.42
N SER A 63 -5.62 7.17 -7.57
CA SER A 63 -6.17 8.47 -7.98
C SER A 63 -5.27 9.24 -8.93
N ARG A 64 -3.97 8.91 -8.98
CA ARG A 64 -2.96 9.50 -9.86
C ARG A 64 -2.66 8.64 -11.08
N LEU A 65 -3.22 7.44 -11.13
CA LEU A 65 -2.96 6.49 -12.18
C LEU A 65 -3.71 6.89 -13.45
N THR A 66 -3.00 6.94 -14.58
CA THR A 66 -3.62 7.26 -15.88
C THR A 66 -4.24 6.05 -16.57
N SER A 67 -3.83 4.85 -16.17
CA SER A 67 -4.31 3.58 -16.72
C SER A 67 -5.57 3.10 -15.97
N GLU A 68 -6.45 2.41 -16.70
CA GLU A 68 -7.68 1.84 -16.11
C GLU A 68 -7.35 0.74 -15.09
N VAL A 69 -8.00 0.78 -13.94
CA VAL A 69 -7.96 -0.30 -12.93
C VAL A 69 -9.29 -1.02 -12.93
N ARG A 70 -9.26 -2.35 -13.07
CA ARG A 70 -10.45 -3.19 -12.88
C ARG A 70 -10.23 -4.12 -11.70
N TRP A 71 -11.26 -4.22 -10.86
CA TRP A 71 -11.28 -5.13 -9.71
C TRP A 71 -11.99 -6.41 -10.12
N GLU A 72 -11.20 -7.44 -10.41
CA GLU A 72 -11.65 -8.67 -11.06
C GLU A 72 -11.27 -9.90 -10.24
N ALA A 73 -11.88 -11.04 -10.56
CA ALA A 73 -11.46 -12.31 -9.97
C ALA A 73 -10.01 -12.65 -10.38
N PRO A 74 -9.31 -13.55 -9.65
CA PRO A 74 -7.96 -13.96 -10.01
C PRO A 74 -7.87 -14.51 -11.43
N ALA A 75 -6.82 -14.13 -12.17
CA ALA A 75 -6.52 -14.63 -13.49
C ALA A 75 -5.26 -15.53 -13.47
N PRO A 76 -5.23 -16.71 -14.13
CA PRO A 76 -6.34 -17.61 -14.45
C PRO A 76 -6.73 -18.46 -13.22
N ALA A 77 -8.01 -18.85 -13.16
CA ALA A 77 -8.58 -19.70 -12.13
C ALA A 77 -7.89 -21.08 -12.11
N PRO A 78 -7.06 -21.34 -11.09
CA PRO A 78 -7.52 -22.30 -10.11
C PRO A 78 -7.58 -21.60 -8.77
N THR A 79 -8.77 -21.59 -8.19
CA THR A 79 -9.03 -21.32 -6.77
C THR A 79 -8.20 -22.19 -5.81
N ASP A 80 -7.39 -23.11 -6.34
CA ASP A 80 -6.49 -23.99 -5.59
C ASP A 80 -5.12 -23.33 -5.29
N LEU A 81 -4.74 -22.26 -6.01
CA LEU A 81 -3.45 -21.57 -5.81
C LEU A 81 -3.55 -20.35 -4.89
N ILE A 82 -4.76 -19.81 -4.69
CA ILE A 82 -5.04 -18.81 -3.66
C ILE A 82 -5.69 -19.58 -2.52
N PRO A 83 -4.94 -19.86 -1.44
CA PRO A 83 -5.51 -20.67 -0.38
C PRO A 83 -6.69 -19.91 0.25
N PRO A 84 -7.77 -20.59 0.66
CA PRO A 84 -9.06 -19.98 1.00
C PRO A 84 -8.96 -18.92 2.10
N GLU A 85 -7.93 -18.98 2.94
CA GLU A 85 -7.62 -17.95 3.93
C GLU A 85 -7.20 -16.61 3.31
N ALA A 86 -6.62 -16.57 2.11
CA ALA A 86 -6.23 -15.34 1.41
C ALA A 86 -7.45 -14.62 0.80
N ALA A 87 -8.63 -15.24 0.82
CA ALA A 87 -9.89 -14.65 0.36
C ALA A 87 -10.61 -13.77 1.41
N VAL A 88 -10.06 -13.60 2.61
CA VAL A 88 -10.75 -12.87 3.68
C VAL A 88 -10.62 -11.36 3.50
N SER A 89 -11.71 -10.73 3.06
CA SER A 89 -11.94 -9.31 3.27
C SER A 89 -12.82 -9.15 4.50
N ASP A 90 -12.34 -8.48 5.54
CA ASP A 90 -13.13 -8.08 6.72
C ASP A 90 -14.16 -6.96 6.41
N VAL A 91 -14.48 -6.72 5.12
CA VAL A 91 -15.34 -5.60 4.69
C VAL A 91 -16.47 -6.03 3.74
N ALA A 92 -16.66 -7.32 3.44
CA ALA A 92 -17.81 -7.78 2.66
C ALA A 92 -18.34 -9.14 3.14
N PRO A 93 -19.67 -9.39 3.10
CA PRO A 93 -20.24 -10.67 3.50
C PRO A 93 -19.62 -11.82 2.67
N ALA A 94 -19.43 -12.96 3.32
CA ALA A 94 -18.69 -14.16 2.90
C ALA A 94 -19.22 -14.91 1.64
N ALA A 95 -19.66 -14.18 0.61
CA ALA A 95 -20.29 -14.75 -0.60
C ALA A 95 -19.63 -14.30 -1.93
N ALA A 96 -18.61 -13.43 -1.92
CA ALA A 96 -17.91 -13.01 -3.13
C ALA A 96 -16.42 -13.38 -3.08
N ALA A 97 -15.91 -14.00 -4.15
CA ALA A 97 -14.49 -14.30 -4.31
C ALA A 97 -13.63 -13.02 -4.19
N PRO A 98 -12.39 -13.13 -3.67
CA PRO A 98 -11.51 -11.98 -3.53
C PRO A 98 -11.25 -11.36 -4.89
N ARG A 99 -11.37 -10.02 -4.96
CA ARG A 99 -11.09 -9.25 -6.17
C ARG A 99 -9.72 -8.62 -6.09
N PHE A 100 -9.00 -8.69 -7.19
CA PHE A 100 -7.67 -8.14 -7.35
C PHE A 100 -7.69 -6.99 -8.36
N PRO A 101 -6.96 -5.91 -8.10
CA PRO A 101 -6.79 -4.83 -9.05
C PRO A 101 -5.88 -5.28 -10.21
N HIS A 102 -6.40 -5.19 -11.43
CA HIS A 102 -5.66 -5.34 -12.68
C HIS A 102 -5.54 -3.98 -13.36
N ILE A 103 -4.31 -3.58 -13.67
CA ILE A 103 -4.00 -2.30 -14.32
C ILE A 103 -3.85 -2.53 -15.82
N TYR A 104 -4.78 -2.01 -16.61
CA TYR A 104 -4.82 -2.18 -18.07
C TYR A 104 -4.02 -1.09 -18.79
N GLY A 105 -2.71 -1.06 -18.51
CA GLY A 105 -1.79 -0.10 -19.10
C GLY A 105 -0.51 0.05 -18.29
N PRO A 106 0.44 0.89 -18.76
CA PRO A 106 1.64 1.20 -17.99
C PRO A 106 1.31 2.01 -16.73
N ILE A 107 2.21 1.99 -15.75
CA ILE A 107 2.08 2.78 -14.52
C ILE A 107 2.88 4.08 -14.70
N ASN A 108 2.19 5.23 -14.77
CA ASN A 108 2.87 6.52 -14.78
C ASN A 108 3.65 6.73 -13.47
N ARG A 109 4.86 7.28 -13.55
CA ARG A 109 5.79 7.40 -12.40
C ARG A 109 5.19 8.18 -11.24
N GLU A 110 4.40 9.22 -11.53
CA GLU A 110 3.72 10.05 -10.53
C GLU A 110 2.69 9.29 -9.66
N ALA A 111 2.20 8.14 -10.16
CA ALA A 111 1.31 7.27 -9.40
C ALA A 111 2.08 6.36 -8.44
N ILE A 112 3.39 6.18 -8.63
CA ILE A 112 4.24 5.39 -7.73
C ILE A 112 4.72 6.30 -6.60
N VAL A 113 4.05 6.21 -5.46
CA VAL A 113 4.29 7.09 -4.30
C VAL A 113 5.28 6.49 -3.30
N GLY A 114 5.65 5.23 -3.48
CA GLY A 114 6.61 4.54 -2.63
C GLY A 114 7.17 3.29 -3.29
N VAL A 115 8.36 2.88 -2.86
CA VAL A 115 8.97 1.60 -3.21
C VAL A 115 9.52 0.96 -1.94
N ARG A 116 9.10 -0.28 -1.67
CA ARG A 116 9.55 -1.07 -0.52
C ARG A 116 10.29 -2.31 -0.97
N LEU A 117 11.32 -2.71 -0.23
CA LEU A 117 12.02 -3.97 -0.40
C LEU A 117 11.23 -5.09 0.28
N ALA A 118 11.01 -6.19 -0.43
CA ALA A 118 10.42 -7.38 0.14
C ALA A 118 11.46 -8.17 0.97
N THR A 119 11.13 -8.49 2.21
CA THR A 119 11.99 -9.28 3.10
C THR A 119 11.67 -10.75 2.96
N ARG A 120 12.71 -11.59 2.94
CA ARG A 120 12.60 -13.05 2.87
C ARG A 120 13.38 -13.70 4.00
N ASP A 121 12.89 -14.83 4.50
CA ASP A 121 13.64 -15.67 5.44
C ASP A 121 14.60 -16.64 4.70
N ALA A 122 15.33 -17.45 5.47
CA ALA A 122 16.28 -18.43 4.93
C ALA A 122 15.62 -19.55 4.07
N SER A 123 14.30 -19.73 4.16
CA SER A 123 13.53 -20.65 3.32
C SER A 123 13.03 -20.02 2.02
N GLY A 124 13.32 -18.72 1.82
CA GLY A 124 12.82 -17.93 0.69
C GLY A 124 11.40 -17.39 0.89
N ALA A 125 10.75 -17.68 2.02
CA ALA A 125 9.40 -17.19 2.29
C ALA A 125 9.42 -15.68 2.53
N PHE A 126 8.46 -14.97 1.94
CA PHE A 126 8.25 -13.54 2.15
C PHE A 126 7.69 -13.31 3.55
N THR A 127 8.32 -12.41 4.30
CA THR A 127 8.01 -12.12 5.71
C THR A 127 7.54 -10.70 5.96
N GLY A 128 7.72 -9.79 5.01
CA GLY A 128 7.35 -8.39 5.15
C GLY A 128 7.85 -7.52 4.02
N PHE A 129 7.65 -6.21 4.19
CA PHE A 129 8.09 -5.17 3.26
C PHE A 129 8.68 -4.02 4.07
N ALA A 130 9.92 -3.65 3.78
CA ALA A 130 10.66 -2.59 4.45
C ALA A 130 10.95 -1.44 3.47
N PRO A 131 11.27 -0.22 3.93
CA PRO A 131 11.74 0.84 3.05
C PRO A 131 12.88 0.36 2.14
N LEU A 132 12.84 0.67 0.84
CA LEU A 132 13.94 0.34 -0.05
C LEU A 132 15.20 1.10 0.41
N PRO A 133 16.32 0.42 0.70
CA PRO A 133 17.53 1.11 1.12
C PRO A 133 18.00 2.08 0.04
N ASP A 134 18.17 3.35 0.40
CA ASP A 134 18.85 4.30 -0.46
C ASP A 134 20.36 4.02 -0.37
N PRO A 135 21.04 3.67 -1.47
CA PRO A 135 22.49 3.46 -1.44
C PRO A 135 23.27 4.73 -1.04
N ALA A 136 22.71 5.92 -1.25
CA ALA A 136 23.28 7.18 -0.77
C ALA A 136 22.94 7.48 0.70
N ASN A 137 22.00 6.74 1.30
CA ASN A 137 21.56 6.88 2.68
C ASN A 137 21.21 5.50 3.29
N PRO A 138 22.20 4.63 3.50
CA PRO A 138 21.99 3.22 3.85
C PRO A 138 21.38 3.02 5.24
N LEU A 139 21.43 4.04 6.10
CA LEU A 139 20.83 4.03 7.43
C LEU A 139 19.40 4.57 7.44
N ASN A 140 18.87 4.95 6.28
CA ASN A 140 17.56 5.59 6.13
C ASN A 140 17.39 6.78 7.10
N LEU A 141 18.45 7.58 7.25
CA LEU A 141 18.40 8.77 8.11
C LEU A 141 17.52 9.82 7.44
N LYS A 142 16.54 10.35 8.18
CA LYS A 142 15.71 11.44 7.67
C LYS A 142 16.59 12.65 7.37
N SER A 143 16.38 13.29 6.23
CA SER A 143 16.99 14.59 5.97
C SER A 143 16.44 15.65 6.94
N PRO A 144 17.16 16.77 7.16
CA PRO A 144 16.65 17.87 7.98
C PRO A 144 15.27 18.37 7.52
N SER A 145 15.02 18.39 6.21
CA SER A 145 13.72 18.79 5.65
C SER A 145 12.61 17.78 5.93
N GLN A 146 12.90 16.47 5.85
CA GLN A 146 11.93 15.44 6.22
C GLN A 146 11.58 15.49 7.71
N MET A 147 12.58 15.70 8.58
CA MET A 147 12.32 15.90 10.02
C MET A 147 11.48 17.16 10.27
N ALA A 148 11.74 18.25 9.55
CA ALA A 148 10.97 19.49 9.69
C ALA A 148 9.51 19.31 9.24
N ASN A 149 9.24 18.59 8.14
CA ASN A 149 7.88 18.33 7.67
C ASN A 149 7.09 17.45 8.67
N GLU A 150 7.69 16.38 9.19
CA GLU A 150 7.04 15.56 10.23
C GLU A 150 6.74 16.37 11.50
N LEU A 151 7.67 17.26 11.88
CA LEU A 151 7.44 18.14 13.01
C LEU A 151 6.23 19.06 12.74
N LEU A 152 6.11 19.56 11.51
CA LEU A 152 4.96 20.37 11.07
C LEU A 152 3.65 19.57 11.13
N GLU A 153 3.61 18.39 10.52
CA GLU A 153 2.44 17.51 10.53
C GLU A 153 2.02 17.12 11.96
N ALA A 154 3.00 16.85 12.83
CA ALA A 154 2.75 16.58 14.25
C ALA A 154 2.17 17.80 14.98
N THR A 155 2.65 19.02 14.69
CA THR A 155 2.07 20.24 15.25
C THR A 155 0.66 20.52 14.75
N ASP A 156 0.36 20.23 13.49
CA ASP A 156 -0.99 20.39 12.93
C ASP A 156 -1.95 19.40 13.60
N ALA A 157 -1.55 18.13 13.71
CA ALA A 157 -2.34 17.10 14.40
C ALA A 157 -2.57 17.44 15.88
N PHE A 158 -1.57 18.03 16.56
CA PHE A 158 -1.72 18.49 17.94
C PHE A 158 -2.68 19.68 18.05
N SER A 159 -2.58 20.65 17.15
CA SER A 159 -3.50 21.80 17.08
C SER A 159 -4.96 21.32 16.93
N GLU A 160 -5.21 20.41 15.99
CA GLU A 160 -6.54 19.82 15.80
C GLU A 160 -7.04 19.04 17.02
N ALA A 161 -6.14 18.38 17.76
CA ALA A 161 -6.51 17.69 19.00
C ALA A 161 -6.88 18.69 20.11
N LEU A 162 -6.18 19.82 20.20
CA LEU A 162 -6.45 20.87 21.17
C LEU A 162 -7.79 21.57 20.90
N ASP A 163 -8.11 21.83 19.63
CA ASP A 163 -9.41 22.40 19.23
C ASP A 163 -10.56 21.46 19.62
N ARG A 164 -10.44 20.16 19.32
CA ARG A 164 -11.43 19.15 19.75
C ARG A 164 -11.60 19.09 21.27
N PHE A 165 -10.50 19.23 22.02
CA PHE A 165 -10.57 19.26 23.47
C PHE A 165 -11.28 20.51 24.00
N LYS A 166 -11.01 21.67 23.40
CA LYS A 166 -11.67 22.94 23.74
C LYS A 166 -13.17 22.85 23.48
N ASP A 167 -13.59 22.39 22.29
CA ASP A 167 -15.00 22.24 21.94
C ASP A 167 -15.74 21.31 22.92
N SER A 168 -15.06 20.23 23.37
CA SER A 168 -15.59 19.30 24.37
C SER A 168 -15.81 19.97 25.73
N LEU A 169 -14.87 20.82 26.18
CA LEU A 169 -15.02 21.57 27.43
C LEU A 169 -16.17 22.59 27.36
N GLU A 170 -16.26 23.35 26.28
CA GLU A 170 -17.33 24.32 26.07
C GLU A 170 -18.70 23.65 26.06
N GLY A 171 -18.82 22.49 25.39
CA GLY A 171 -20.04 21.68 25.40
C GLY A 171 -20.43 21.20 26.81
N ARG A 172 -19.46 20.76 27.63
CA ARG A 172 -19.71 20.32 29.01
C ARG A 172 -20.12 21.48 29.92
N MET A 173 -19.52 22.65 29.76
CA MET A 173 -19.88 23.85 30.52
C MET A 173 -21.31 24.30 30.19
N ALA A 174 -21.68 24.34 28.91
CA ALA A 174 -23.03 24.69 28.48
C ALA A 174 -24.09 23.74 29.05
N GLN A 175 -23.82 22.43 29.07
CA GLN A 175 -24.70 21.44 29.71
C GLN A 175 -24.83 21.66 31.23
N LEU A 176 -23.75 22.07 31.90
CA LEU A 176 -23.76 22.36 33.33
C LEU A 176 -24.62 23.58 33.64
N ASP A 177 -24.46 24.65 32.86
CA ASP A 177 -25.25 25.88 32.98
C ASP A 177 -26.74 25.61 32.76
N GLU A 178 -27.10 24.78 31.78
CA GLU A 178 -28.48 24.40 31.54
C GLU A 178 -29.07 23.58 32.69
N LYS A 179 -28.27 22.70 33.32
CA LYS A 179 -28.69 21.97 34.53
C LYS A 179 -28.90 22.91 35.71
N ILE A 180 -28.01 23.88 35.91
CA ILE A 180 -28.13 24.87 37.01
C ILE A 180 -29.39 25.72 36.84
N LYS A 181 -29.72 26.15 35.61
CA LYS A 181 -30.94 26.94 35.33
C LYS A 181 -32.25 26.18 35.55
N LYS A 182 -32.22 24.85 35.61
CA LYS A 182 -33.39 23.98 35.81
C LYS A 182 -33.63 23.62 37.29
N LEU A 183 -32.75 24.08 38.20
CA LEU A 183 -32.88 23.97 39.65
C LEU A 183 -33.54 25.22 40.23
#